data_AF-A0A6V8P4Q7-F1
#
_entry.id   AF-A0A6V8P4Q7-F1
#
_cell.length_a   1.000
_cell.length_b   1.000
_cell.length_c   1.000
_cell.angle_alpha   90.00
_cell.angle_beta   90.00
_cell.angle_gamma   90.00
#
_symmetry.space_group_name_H-M   'P 1'
#
loop_
_entity.id
_entity.type
_entity.pdbx_description
1 polymer ?
#
loop_
_entity_poly.entity_id
_entity_poly.type
_entity_poly.pdbx_seq_one_letter_code
_entity_poly.pdbx_strand_id
1 'polypeptide(L)' 'DFFVFRVQCEKCGEEIEVRARKSTDLMANYDEEIPSHYVLKKEILGTRCNNLIYANLSLDGNLRVVNAEVRGGHLL' A
#
# COMPACT_ATOMS: atom_id res chain seq x y z
N ASP A 1 15.00 -2.05 -6.49
CA ASP A 1 14.56 -0.88 -5.73
C ASP A 1 13.18 -1.15 -5.11
N PHE A 2 12.89 -0.58 -3.94
CA PHE A 2 11.67 -0.82 -3.17
C PHE A 2 10.93 0.49 -2.86
N PHE A 3 9.61 0.45 -2.94
CA PHE A 3 8.71 1.40 -2.29
C PHE A 3 8.36 0.81 -0.91
N VAL A 4 8.56 1.59 0.14
CA VAL A 4 8.37 1.13 1.52
C VAL A 4 7.33 2.00 2.19
N PHE A 5 6.36 1.37 2.84
CA PHE A 5 5.31 2.03 3.62
C PHE A 5 4.99 1.20 4.86
N ARG A 6 4.28 1.80 5.82
CA ARG A 6 3.86 1.12 7.05
C ARG A 6 2.35 1.11 7.15
N VAL A 7 1.83 0.03 7.71
CA VAL A 7 0.42 -0.08 8.10
C VAL A 7 0.34 -0.52 9.55
N GLN A 8 -0.70 -0.09 10.25
CA GLN A 8 -1.05 -0.62 11.55
C GLN A 8 -2.30 -1.49 11.45
N CYS A 9 -2.21 -2.71 12.00
CA CYS A 9 -3.34 -3.62 12.08
C CYS A 9 -4.41 -3.09 13.03
N GLU A 10 -5.66 -2.99 12.57
CA GLU A 10 -6.77 -2.50 13.41
C GLU A 10 -7.15 -3.46 14.54
N LYS A 11 -6.87 -4.76 14.37
CA LYS A 11 -7.26 -5.81 15.33
C LYS A 11 -6.30 -5.93 16.52
N CYS A 12 -4.99 -5.90 16.27
CA CYS A 12 -3.97 -6.15 17.30
C CYS A 12 -2.97 -5.01 17.51
N GLY A 13 -3.05 -3.93 16.71
CA GLY A 13 -2.15 -2.78 16.79
C GLY A 13 -0.72 -3.04 16.31
N GLU A 14 -0.44 -4.17 15.65
CA GLU A 14 0.87 -4.44 15.07
C GLU A 14 1.19 -3.45 13.95
N GLU A 15 2.33 -2.77 14.04
CA GLU A 15 2.90 -2.00 12.92
C GLU A 15 3.73 -2.91 12.02
N ILE A 16 3.43 -2.88 10.72
CA ILE A 16 4.03 -3.77 9.73
C ILE A 16 4.68 -2.91 8.65
N GLU A 17 5.99 -3.08 8.45
CA GLU A 17 6.70 -2.49 7.33
C GLU A 17 6.51 -3.35 6.07
N VAL A 18 5.93 -2.74 5.04
CA VAL A 18 5.64 -3.39 3.76
C VAL A 18 6.64 -2.90 2.74
N ARG A 19 7.31 -3.85 2.08
CA ARG A 19 8.26 -3.57 1.00
C ARG A 19 7.69 -4.05 -0.32
N ALA A 20 7.35 -3.11 -1.19
CA ALA A 20 6.86 -3.38 -2.54
C ALA A 20 8.02 -3.18 -3.54
N ARG A 21 8.29 -4.17 -4.39
CA ARG A 21 9.27 -4.03 -5.47
C ARG A 21 8.71 -3.11 -6.54
N LYS A 22 9.40 -1.99 -6.79
CA LYS A 22 8.94 -1.00 -7.78
C LYS A 22 8.75 -1.58 -9.18
N SER A 23 9.53 -2.59 -9.54
CA SER A 23 9.52 -3.22 -10.87
C SER A 23 8.40 -4.22 -11.11
N THR A 24 7.74 -4.73 -10.05
CA THR A 24 6.78 -5.84 -10.18
C THR A 24 5.48 -5.62 -9.40
N ASP A 25 5.51 -4.83 -8.33
CA ASP A 25 4.34 -4.56 -7.50
C ASP A 25 3.63 -3.25 -7.91
N LEU A 26 4.35 -2.29 -8.51
CA LEU A 26 3.75 -1.05 -9.00
C LEU A 26 3.23 -1.24 -10.41
N MET A 27 1.95 -0.95 -10.60
CA MET A 27 1.30 -0.95 -11.91
C MET A 27 1.22 0.49 -12.40
N ALA A 28 1.65 0.75 -13.63
CA ALA A 28 1.45 2.05 -14.25
C ALA A 28 -0.06 2.30 -14.44
N ASN A 29 -0.50 3.50 -14.08
CA ASN A 29 -1.84 3.98 -14.37
C ASN A 29 -1.76 4.86 -15.62
N TYR A 30 -2.50 4.50 -16.66
CA TYR A 30 -2.55 5.23 -17.93
C TYR A 30 -3.82 6.08 -18.05
N ASP A 31 -4.62 6.14 -16.99
CA ASP A 31 -5.79 6.99 -16.95
C ASP A 31 -5.37 8.46 -16.79
N GLU A 32 -5.46 9.21 -17.88
CA GLU A 32 -5.08 10.63 -17.92
C GLU A 32 -5.97 11.52 -17.05
N GLU A 33 -7.16 11.03 -16.64
CA GLU A 33 -8.07 11.77 -15.76
C GLU A 33 -7.68 11.63 -14.28
N ILE A 34 -6.83 10.65 -13.92
CA ILE A 34 -6.45 10.37 -12.54
C ILE A 34 -5.03 10.89 -12.27
N PRO A 35 -4.80 11.76 -11.28
CA PRO A 35 -3.49 12.34 -10.98
C PRO A 35 -2.44 11.33 -10.48
N SER A 36 -2.80 10.05 -10.31
CA SER A 36 -1.87 8.99 -9.94
C SER A 36 -1.25 8.34 -11.17
N HIS A 37 0.07 8.25 -11.18
CA HIS A 37 0.87 7.56 -12.20
C HIS A 37 1.03 6.06 -11.91
N TYR A 38 0.88 5.64 -10.66
CA TYR A 38 1.02 4.23 -10.27
C TYR A 38 -0.05 3.79 -9.30
N VAL A 39 -0.39 2.50 -9.37
CA VAL A 39 -1.26 1.82 -8.42
C VAL A 39 -0.47 0.67 -7.77
N LEU A 40 -0.60 0.56 -6.45
CA LEU A 40 -0.08 -0.56 -5.66
C LEU A 40 -1.24 -1.28 -4.99
N LYS A 41 -1.31 -2.60 -5.17
CA LYS A 41 -2.25 -3.47 -4.45
C LYS A 41 -1.47 -4.49 -3.65
N LYS A 42 -1.70 -4.54 -2.33
CA LYS A 42 -1.04 -5.48 -1.43
C LYS A 42 -2.01 -6.12 -0.45
N GLU A 43 -1.83 -7.41 -0.26
CA GLU A 43 -2.39 -8.18 0.85
C GLU A 43 -1.27 -8.38 1.88
N ILE A 44 -1.53 -8.00 3.13
CA ILE A 44 -0.54 -7.93 4.19
C ILE A 44 -1.06 -8.71 5.37
N LEU A 45 -0.29 -9.70 5.81
CA LEU A 45 -0.57 -10.48 7.01
C LEU A 45 0.56 -10.24 8.01
N GLY A 46 0.19 -9.79 9.20
CA GLY A 46 1.12 -9.59 10.32
C GLY A 46 1.55 -10.91 10.96
N THR A 47 2.33 -10.80 12.03
CA THR A 47 2.80 -11.97 12.80
C THR A 47 1.99 -12.20 14.08
N ARG A 48 1.28 -11.17 14.58
CA ARG A 48 0.58 -11.23 15.88
C ARG A 48 -0.85 -11.72 15.80
N CYS A 49 -1.52 -11.61 14.65
CA CYS A 49 -2.88 -12.09 14.48
C CYS A 49 -3.17 -12.43 13.02
N ASN A 50 -4.30 -13.11 12.81
CA ASN A 50 -4.77 -13.53 11.49
C ASN A 50 -5.61 -12.46 10.74
N ASN A 51 -5.47 -11.18 11.08
CA ASN A 51 -6.19 -10.12 10.39
C ASN A 51 -5.49 -9.82 9.06
N LEU A 52 -6.18 -10.07 7.95
CA LEU A 52 -5.65 -9.76 6.63
C LEU A 52 -5.92 -8.28 6.29
N ILE A 53 -4.86 -7.54 5.99
CA ILE A 53 -4.93 -6.13 5.62
C ILE A 53 -4.83 -6.01 4.11
N TYR A 54 -5.74 -5.25 3.50
CA TYR A 54 -5.74 -4.94 2.08
C TYR A 54 -5.37 -3.48 1.90
N ALA A 55 -4.30 -3.20 1.15
CA ALA A 55 -3.86 -1.84 0.84
C ALA A 55 -3.91 -1.59 -0.66
N ASN A 56 -4.76 -0.65 -1.08
CA ASN A 56 -4.82 -0.10 -2.43
C ASN A 56 -4.32 1.35 -2.38
N LEU A 57 -3.11 1.59 -2.89
CA LEU A 57 -2.49 2.91 -2.91
C LEU A 57 -2.42 3.44 -4.33
N SER A 58 -2.74 4.72 -4.50
CA SER A 58 -2.47 5.47 -5.72
C SER A 58 -1.30 6.41 -5.47
N LEU A 59 -0.34 6.42 -6.38
CA LEU A 59 0.94 7.14 -6.25
C LEU A 59 1.14 8.10 -7.42
N ASP A 60 1.71 9.27 -7.18
CA ASP A 60 2.14 10.19 -8.25
C ASP A 60 3.45 9.73 -8.93
N GLY A 61 3.92 10.50 -9.93
CA GLY A 61 5.17 10.21 -10.64
C GLY A 61 6.44 10.21 -9.76
N ASN A 62 6.37 10.79 -8.56
CA ASN A 62 7.44 10.81 -7.57
C ASN A 62 7.25 9.74 -6.48
N LEU A 63 6.31 8.81 -6.67
CA LEU A 63 5.94 7.76 -5.71
C LEU A 63 5.41 8.30 -4.37
N ARG A 64 4.79 9.48 -4.37
CA ARG A 64 4.06 10.00 -3.22
C ARG A 64 2.64 9.45 -3.24
N VAL A 65 2.15 9.01 -2.08
CA VAL A 65 0.77 8.54 -1.94
C VAL A 65 -0.18 9.72 -2.12
N VAL A 66 -1.06 9.64 -3.12
CA VAL A 66 -2.12 10.63 -3.39
C VAL A 66 -3.51 10.12 -3.00
N ASN A 67 -3.68 8.80 -2.94
CA ASN A 67 -4.87 8.16 -2.39
C ASN A 67 -4.49 6.85 -1.69
N ALA A 68 -5.18 6.52 -0.60
CA ALA A 68 -4.97 5.29 0.15
C ALA A 68 -6.29 4.72 0.64
N GLU A 69 -6.62 3.52 0.16
CA GLU A 69 -7.69 2.71 0.73
C GLU A 69 -7.07 1.51 1.44
N VAL A 70 -7.18 1.49 2.77
CA VAL A 70 -6.70 0.39 3.60
C VAL A 70 -7.88 -0.22 4.34
N ARG A 71 -8.03 -1.55 4.26
CA ARG A 71 -9.04 -2.34 4.99
C ARG A 71 -8.32 -3.33 5.89
N GLY A 72 -8.84 -3.59 7.09
CA GLY A 72 -8.14 -4.44 8.07
C GLY A 72 -7.05 -3.69 8.87
N GLY A 73 -6.88 -2.40 8.62
CA GLY A 73 -5.81 -1.59 9.18
C GLY A 73 -5.85 -0.18 8.62
N HIS A 74 -4.82 0.61 8.94
CA HIS A 74 -4.65 1.96 8.42
C HIS A 74 -3.20 2.22 8.05
N LEU A 75 -3.02 3.11 7.06
CA LEU A 75 -1.70 3.60 6.68
C LEU A 75 -1.13 4.50 7.78
N LEU A 76 0.17 4.41 8.04
CA LEU A 76 0.91 5.26 8.99
C LEU A 76 1.74 6.32 8.26
#